data_AF-A0A2U3B943-F1
#
_entry.id   AF-A0A2U3B943-F1
#
_cell.length_a   1.000
_cell.length_b   1.000
_cell.length_c   1.000
_cell.angle_alpha   90.00
_cell.angle_beta   90.00
_cell.angle_gamma   90.00
#
_symmetry.space_group_name_H-M   'P 1'
#
loop_
_entity.id
_entity.type
_entity.pdbx_description
1 polymer ?
#
loop_
_entity_poly.entity_id
_entity_poly.type
_entity_poly.pdbx_seq_one_letter_code
_entity_poly.pdbx_strand_id
1 'polypeptide(L)'
;MSLQLAFLLTFIAGGLSVWVLMRMSKQAENERMNIIEKHINALGGTIISIELINRKNCPFSSEYHDPDLVYKFYKVSYDLEHELKECWTVLEMKQRSYGPGGAIDAKWVWRDL
;
A
#
# COMPACT_ATOMS: atom_id res chain seq x y z
N MET A 1 29.89 16.26 30.74
CA MET A 1 29.95 15.05 29.89
C MET A 1 28.65 14.26 29.83
N SER A 2 27.89 14.06 30.92
CA SER A 2 26.64 13.28 30.92
C SER A 2 25.55 13.83 29.98
N LEU A 3 25.35 15.14 29.95
CA LEU A 3 24.30 15.78 29.14
C LEU A 3 24.56 15.66 27.63
N GLN A 4 25.82 15.85 27.20
CA GLN A 4 26.22 15.68 25.79
C GLN A 4 26.08 14.23 25.33
N LEU A 5 26.39 13.26 26.21
CA LEU A 5 26.18 11.85 25.93
C LEU A 5 24.68 11.52 25.78
N ALA A 6 23.82 12.10 26.63
CA ALA A 6 22.38 11.94 26.55
C ALA A 6 21.79 12.50 25.24
N PHE A 7 22.26 13.68 24.80
CA PHE A 7 21.86 14.26 23.50
C PHE A 7 22.31 13.42 22.30
N LEU A 8 23.51 12.85 22.35
CA LEU A 8 24.00 11.96 21.31
C LEU A 8 23.17 10.68 21.23
N LEU A 9 22.83 10.08 22.38
CA LEU A 9 22.02 8.87 22.45
C LEU A 9 20.58 9.10 21.95
N THR A 10 19.96 10.23 22.30
CA THR A 10 18.62 10.57 21.78
C THR A 10 18.63 10.85 20.29
N PHE A 11 19.68 11.48 19.76
CA PHE A 11 19.84 11.68 18.32
C PHE A 11 19.98 10.34 17.56
N ILE A 12 20.82 9.42 18.05
CA ILE A 12 20.99 8.08 17.46
C ILE A 12 19.68 7.29 17.54
N ALA A 13 19.00 7.29 18.69
CA ALA A 13 17.72 6.62 18.86
C ALA A 13 16.64 7.18 17.94
N GLY A 14 16.60 8.51 17.74
CA GLY A 14 15.71 9.18 16.80
C GLY A 14 16.00 8.80 15.35
N GLY A 15 17.28 8.75 14.96
CA GLY A 15 17.68 8.30 13.62
C GLY A 15 17.28 6.85 13.33
N LEU A 16 17.53 5.96 14.29
CA LEU A 16 17.16 4.55 14.19
C LEU A 16 15.64 4.35 14.11
N SER A 17 14.85 5.10 14.87
CA SER A 17 13.39 4.97 14.84
C SER A 17 12.80 5.40 13.49
N VAL A 18 13.26 6.52 12.92
CA VAL A 18 12.86 6.96 11.57
C VAL A 18 13.24 5.93 10.52
N TRP A 19 14.45 5.38 10.60
CA TRP A 19 14.91 4.35 9.68
C TRP A 19 14.06 3.07 9.74
N VAL A 20 13.71 2.60 10.94
CA VAL A 20 12.80 1.46 11.12
C VAL A 20 11.43 1.76 10.52
N LEU A 21 10.87 2.95 10.75
CA LEU A 21 9.58 3.34 10.19
C LEU A 21 9.60 3.37 8.65
N MET A 22 10.66 3.95 8.05
CA MET A 22 10.84 3.95 6.59
C MET A 22 10.93 2.53 6.04
N ARG A 23 11.69 1.64 6.71
CA ARG A 23 11.84 0.24 6.31
C ARG A 23 10.50 -0.50 6.37
N MET A 24 9.73 -0.32 7.43
CA MET A 24 8.40 -0.92 7.57
C MET A 24 7.43 -0.40 6.50
N SER A 25 7.46 0.90 6.19
CA SER A 25 6.65 1.49 5.13
C SER A 25 6.96 0.87 3.76
N LYS A 26 8.25 0.73 3.43
CA LYS A 26 8.67 0.11 2.17
C LYS A 26 8.29 -1.37 2.10
N GLN A 27 8.41 -2.09 3.21
CA GLN A 27 7.97 -3.48 3.28
C GLN A 27 6.47 -3.61 2.99
N ALA A 28 5.62 -2.79 3.63
CA ALA A 28 4.18 -2.80 3.38
C ALA A 28 3.83 -2.42 1.93
N GLU A 29 4.59 -1.51 1.31
CA GLU A 29 4.43 -1.20 -0.11
C GLU A 29 4.75 -2.40 -1.00
N ASN A 30 5.88 -3.07 -0.78
CA ASN A 30 6.27 -4.26 -1.53
C ASN A 30 5.26 -5.41 -1.37
N GLU A 31 4.72 -5.59 -0.17
CA GLU A 31 3.68 -6.60 0.10
C GLU A 31 2.42 -6.33 -0.74
N ARG A 32 2.00 -5.06 -0.84
CA ARG A 32 0.87 -4.68 -1.70
C ARG A 32 1.15 -4.94 -3.17
N MET A 33 2.32 -4.52 -3.67
CA MET A 33 2.69 -4.73 -5.08
C MET A 33 2.74 -6.23 -5.43
N ASN A 34 3.31 -7.05 -4.54
CA ASN A 34 3.40 -8.50 -4.73
C ASN A 34 2.00 -9.16 -4.79
N ILE A 35 1.02 -8.68 -4.02
CA ILE A 35 -0.35 -9.20 -4.12
C ILE A 35 -0.95 -8.87 -5.49
N ILE A 36 -0.72 -7.65 -5.98
CA ILE A 36 -1.20 -7.23 -7.30
C ILE A 36 -0.53 -8.07 -8.40
N GLU A 37 0.79 -8.22 -8.33
CA GLU A 37 1.55 -9.08 -9.25
C GLU A 37 1.06 -10.51 -9.26
N LYS A 38 0.85 -11.11 -8.09
CA LYS A 38 0.30 -12.47 -8.01
C LYS A 38 -1.07 -12.59 -8.65
N HIS A 39 -1.94 -11.59 -8.47
CA HIS A 39 -3.27 -11.62 -9.07
C HIS A 39 -3.20 -11.56 -10.60
N ILE A 40 -2.45 -10.59 -11.16
CA ILE A 40 -2.32 -10.44 -12.61
C ILE A 40 -1.61 -11.64 -13.25
N ASN A 41 -0.53 -12.13 -12.62
CA ASN A 41 0.17 -13.32 -13.10
C ASN A 41 -0.74 -14.56 -13.08
N ALA A 42 -1.64 -14.69 -12.10
CA ALA A 42 -2.61 -15.79 -12.05
C ALA A 42 -3.66 -15.72 -13.17
N LEU A 43 -3.91 -14.53 -13.72
CA LEU A 43 -4.73 -14.34 -14.92
C LEU A 43 -3.94 -14.65 -16.22
N GLY A 44 -2.64 -14.92 -16.13
CA GLY A 44 -1.75 -15.07 -17.29
C GLY A 44 -1.25 -13.74 -17.86
N GLY A 45 -1.51 -12.63 -17.18
CA GLY A 45 -1.10 -11.30 -17.61
C GLY A 45 0.32 -10.95 -17.16
N THR A 46 0.95 -10.02 -17.88
CA THR A 46 2.24 -9.40 -17.51
C THR A 46 2.02 -7.93 -17.19
N ILE A 47 2.39 -7.50 -15.98
CA ILE A 47 2.22 -6.10 -15.56
C ILE A 47 3.11 -5.17 -16.38
N ILE A 48 2.52 -4.07 -16.85
CA ILE A 48 3.20 -2.95 -17.49
C ILE A 48 3.37 -1.81 -16.49
N SER A 49 2.31 -1.47 -15.75
CA SER A 49 2.37 -0.45 -14.71
C SER A 49 1.37 -0.69 -13.58
N ILE A 50 1.73 -0.21 -12.38
CA ILE A 50 0.85 -0.12 -11.22
C ILE A 50 0.93 1.32 -10.73
N GLU A 51 -0.18 2.03 -10.75
CA GLU A 51 -0.25 3.44 -10.33
C GLU A 51 -1.13 3.57 -9.09
N LEU A 52 -0.61 4.21 -8.04
CA LEU A 52 -1.42 4.62 -6.90
C LEU A 52 -2.23 5.85 -7.30
N ILE A 53 -3.56 5.71 -7.30
CA ILE A 53 -4.48 6.76 -7.72
C ILE A 53 -5.02 7.51 -6.51
N ASN A 54 -5.04 8.84 -6.60
CA ASN A 54 -5.74 9.66 -5.62
C ASN A 54 -7.23 9.34 -5.66
N ARG A 55 -7.88 9.22 -4.49
CA ARG A 55 -9.32 8.99 -4.37
C ARG A 55 -10.16 9.85 -5.32
N LYS A 56 -9.81 11.14 -5.49
CA LYS A 56 -10.53 12.07 -6.38
C LYS A 56 -10.50 11.69 -7.86
N ASN A 57 -9.51 10.90 -8.29
CA ASN A 57 -9.29 10.49 -9.67
C ASN A 57 -9.77 9.06 -9.93
N CYS A 58 -10.35 8.38 -8.92
CA CYS A 58 -10.88 7.03 -9.06
C CYS A 58 -12.40 7.09 -9.34
N PRO A 59 -12.86 6.50 -10.46
CA PRO A 59 -14.23 6.70 -10.96
C PRO A 59 -15.33 6.14 -10.04
N PHE A 60 -15.00 5.13 -9.24
CA PHE A 60 -15.94 4.47 -8.31
C PHE A 60 -15.62 4.78 -6.84
N SER A 61 -14.81 5.80 -6.56
CA SER A 61 -14.42 6.15 -5.19
C SER A 61 -15.59 6.56 -4.27
N SER A 62 -16.74 6.89 -4.86
CA SER A 62 -18.01 7.15 -4.17
C SER A 62 -18.68 5.88 -3.64
N GLU A 63 -18.18 4.68 -3.94
CA GLU A 63 -18.71 3.45 -3.35
C GLU A 63 -18.05 3.13 -1.99
N TYR A 64 -16.94 3.79 -1.67
CA TYR A 64 -16.04 3.44 -0.55
C TYR A 64 -16.09 4.47 0.59
N HIS A 65 -17.21 4.55 1.31
CA HIS A 65 -17.48 5.62 2.30
C HIS A 65 -17.41 5.20 3.77
N ASP A 66 -17.17 3.92 4.08
CA ASP A 66 -17.09 3.47 5.48
C ASP A 66 -16.01 4.27 6.24
N PRO A 67 -16.39 5.03 7.29
CA PRO A 67 -15.44 5.83 8.06
C PRO A 67 -14.47 4.99 8.90
N ASP A 68 -14.77 3.70 9.13
CA ASP A 68 -13.91 2.79 9.89
C ASP A 68 -12.81 2.15 9.02
N LEU A 69 -12.84 2.40 7.71
CA LEU A 69 -11.90 1.86 6.73
C LEU A 69 -11.06 2.95 6.06
N VAL A 70 -9.81 2.60 5.79
CA VAL A 70 -8.89 3.38 4.96
C VAL A 70 -8.75 2.70 3.62
N TYR A 71 -8.84 3.47 2.53
CA TYR A 71 -8.80 2.92 1.17
C TYR A 71 -7.56 3.38 0.41
N LYS A 72 -6.96 2.46 -0.36
CA LYS A 72 -5.95 2.79 -1.38
C LYS A 72 -6.45 2.29 -2.73
N PHE A 73 -6.41 3.16 -3.73
CA PHE A 73 -6.89 2.88 -5.08
C PHE A 73 -5.69 2.73 -6.00
N TYR A 74 -5.70 1.69 -6.83
CA TYR A 74 -4.67 1.45 -7.81
C TYR A 74 -5.29 1.27 -9.19
N LYS A 75 -4.58 1.75 -10.21
CA LYS A 75 -4.82 1.43 -11.61
C LYS A 75 -3.67 0.54 -12.08
N VAL A 76 -4.00 -0.59 -12.67
CA VAL A 76 -3.02 -1.58 -13.11
C VAL A 76 -3.20 -1.77 -14.62
N SER A 77 -2.15 -1.51 -15.37
CA SER A 77 -2.10 -1.81 -16.80
C SER A 77 -1.24 -3.05 -17.01
N TYR A 78 -1.76 -4.01 -17.78
CA TYR A 78 -1.09 -5.29 -18.01
C TYR A 78 -1.34 -5.78 -19.43
N ASP A 79 -0.40 -6.52 -19.97
CA ASP A 79 -0.55 -7.27 -21.22
C ASP A 79 -1.17 -8.63 -20.91
N LEU A 80 -2.24 -8.98 -21.62
CA LEU A 80 -2.82 -10.31 -21.59
C LEU A 80 -3.02 -10.76 -23.04
N GLU A 81 -2.32 -11.82 -23.44
CA GLU A 81 -2.41 -12.37 -24.80
C GLU A 81 -2.14 -11.32 -25.90
N HIS A 82 -1.16 -10.43 -25.69
CA HIS A 82 -0.82 -9.30 -26.59
C HIS A 82 -1.87 -8.19 -26.67
N GLU A 83 -2.86 -8.18 -25.77
CA GLU A 83 -3.79 -7.07 -25.61
C GLU A 83 -3.49 -6.28 -24.33
N LEU A 84 -3.42 -4.96 -24.48
CA LEU A 84 -3.34 -4.06 -23.33
C LEU A 84 -4.68 -4.05 -22.60
N LYS A 85 -4.67 -4.50 -21.35
CA LYS A 85 -5.80 -4.46 -20.43
C LYS A 85 -5.53 -3.50 -19.28
N GLU A 86 -6.60 -2.97 -18.73
CA GLU A 86 -6.56 -2.16 -17.52
C GLU A 86 -7.52 -2.76 -16.50
N CYS A 87 -7.06 -2.88 -15.26
CA CYS A 87 -7.93 -3.18 -14.13
C CYS A 87 -7.70 -2.18 -13.01
N TRP A 88 -8.73 -2.01 -12.21
CA TRP A 88 -8.69 -1.19 -11.03
C TRP A 88 -8.75 -2.07 -9.81
N THR A 89 -8.01 -1.68 -8.76
CA THR A 89 -8.04 -2.43 -7.52
C THR A 89 -8.05 -1.52 -6.31
N VAL A 90 -8.84 -1.91 -5.31
CA VAL A 90 -8.98 -1.20 -4.05
C VAL A 90 -8.49 -2.08 -2.92
N LEU A 91 -7.62 -1.51 -2.11
CA LEU A 91 -7.24 -2.08 -0.83
C LEU A 91 -8.04 -1.41 0.28
N GLU A 92 -8.99 -2.14 0.84
CA GLU A 92 -9.75 -1.78 2.03
C GLU A 92 -8.95 -2.18 3.26
N MET A 93 -8.70 -1.25 4.17
CA MET A 93 -7.85 -1.46 5.35
C MET A 93 -8.60 -1.05 6.60
N LYS A 94 -8.81 -1.98 7.53
CA LYS A 94 -9.34 -1.63 8.85
C LYS A 94 -8.21 -1.20 9.77
N GLN A 95 -8.14 0.09 10.08
CA GLN A 95 -7.13 0.62 10.99
C GLN A 95 -7.60 0.43 12.44
N ARG A 96 -6.96 -0.47 13.20
CA ARG A 96 -7.20 -0.54 14.65
C ARG A 96 -6.70 0.75 15.30
N SER A 97 -7.51 1.32 16.20
CA SER A 97 -7.26 2.63 16.83
C SER A 97 -5.91 2.69 17.58
N TYR A 98 -5.38 1.56 18.05
CA TYR A 98 -4.06 1.42 18.67
C TYR A 98 -3.50 0.00 18.43
N GLY A 99 -2.21 -0.11 18.04
CA GLY A 99 -1.48 -1.39 17.92
C GLY A 99 -0.37 -1.38 16.87
N PRO A 100 0.65 -2.28 16.97
CA PRO A 100 1.68 -2.42 15.95
C PRO A 100 1.03 -2.83 14.62
N GLY A 101 1.43 -2.18 13.52
CA GLY A 101 0.73 -2.18 12.22
C GLY A 101 0.61 -3.51 11.46
N GLY A 102 0.75 -4.65 12.13
CA GLY A 102 0.77 -6.00 11.55
C GLY A 102 -0.58 -6.71 11.45
N ALA A 103 -1.70 -6.09 11.84
CA ALA A 103 -3.04 -6.68 11.68
C ALA A 103 -4.03 -5.65 11.14
N ILE A 104 -3.65 -5.01 10.03
CA ILE A 104 -4.62 -4.39 9.15
C ILE A 104 -5.33 -5.56 8.46
N ASP A 105 -6.59 -5.78 8.81
CA ASP A 105 -7.44 -6.63 7.98
C ASP A 105 -7.60 -5.90 6.64
N ALA A 106 -7.04 -6.53 5.60
CA ALA A 106 -6.80 -5.91 4.31
C ALA A 106 -7.51 -6.72 3.23
N LYS A 107 -8.54 -6.15 2.63
CA LYS A 107 -9.33 -6.81 1.59
C LYS A 107 -9.07 -6.13 0.25
N TRP A 108 -8.81 -6.94 -0.77
CA TRP A 108 -8.64 -6.48 -2.14
C TRP A 108 -9.94 -6.64 -2.91
N VAL A 109 -10.35 -5.58 -3.61
CA VAL A 109 -11.50 -5.58 -4.52
C VAL A 109 -10.99 -5.25 -5.91
N TRP A 110 -11.16 -6.18 -6.84
CA TRP A 110 -10.74 -6.08 -8.23
C TRP A 110 -11.92 -5.66 -9.11
N ARG A 111 -11.71 -4.71 -10.03
CA ARG A 111 -12.70 -4.27 -10.99
C ARG A 111 -12.09 -4.17 -12.38
N ASP A 112 -12.70 -4.88 -13.31
CA ASP A 112 -12.48 -4.68 -14.73
C ASP A 112 -13.48 -3.61 -15.17
N LEU A 113 -12.98 -2.46 -15.62
CA LEU A 113 -13.78 -1.33 -16.11
C LEU A 113 -13.53 -1.13 -17.60
#